data_AF-A0A254QHA4-F1
#
_entry.id   AF-A0A254QHA4-F1
#
_cell.length_a   1.000
_cell.length_b   1.000
_cell.length_c   1.000
_cell.angle_alpha   90.00
_cell.angle_beta   90.00
_cell.angle_gamma   90.00
#
_symmetry.space_group_name_H-M   'P 1'
#
loop_
_entity.id
_entity.type
_entity.pdbx_description
1 polymer ?
#
loop_
_entity_poly.entity_id
_entity_poly.type
_entity_poly.pdbx_seq_one_letter_code
_entity_poly.pdbx_strand_id
1 'polypeptide(L)' 'GAGDCFNGALAFALAHKLDLRRATRFAVQCASYSVQHVGAQTGMPYFDELGSDVRALISP' A
#
# COMPACT_ATOMS: atom_id res chain seq x y z
N GLY A 1 6.99 -8.92 -6.87
CA GLY A 1 6.25 -7.68 -7.19
C GLY A 1 6.18 -6.70 -6.04
N ALA A 2 7.10 -6.73 -5.05
CA ALA A 2 7.05 -5.78 -3.94
C ALA A 2 7.24 -4.32 -4.40
N GLY A 3 8.15 -4.09 -5.36
CA GLY A 3 8.33 -2.77 -5.98
C GLY A 3 7.10 -2.31 -6.77
N ASP A 4 6.47 -3.21 -7.52
CA ASP A 4 5.22 -2.91 -8.25
C ASP A 4 4.08 -2.57 -7.29
N CYS A 5 3.96 -3.33 -6.19
CA CYS A 5 3.00 -3.07 -5.13
C CYS A 5 3.25 -1.71 -4.46
N PHE A 6 4.52 -1.39 -4.13
CA PHE A 6 4.90 -0.09 -3.61
C PHE A 6 4.51 1.04 -4.57
N ASN A 7 4.85 0.93 -5.85
CA ASN A 7 4.56 1.96 -6.84
C ASN A 7 3.05 2.15 -7.04
N GLY A 8 2.28 1.06 -7.12
CA GLY A 8 0.82 1.11 -7.22
C GLY A 8 0.18 1.75 -5.98
N ALA A 9 0.61 1.35 -4.79
CA ALA A 9 0.11 1.90 -3.53
C ALA A 9 0.50 3.38 -3.33
N LEU A 10 1.69 3.78 -3.77
CA LEU A 10 2.14 5.17 -3.75
C LEU A 10 1.30 6.03 -4.70
N ALA A 11 1.08 5.56 -5.92
CA ALA A 11 0.23 6.24 -6.90
C ALA A 11 -1.21 6.38 -6.38
N PHE A 12 -1.77 5.32 -5.77
CA PHE A 12 -3.08 5.34 -5.13
C PHE A 12 -3.18 6.39 -4.02
N ALA A 13 -2.21 6.42 -3.11
CA ALA A 13 -2.18 7.36 -1.99
C ALA A 13 -2.01 8.82 -2.45
N LEU A 14 -1.15 9.08 -3.43
CA LEU A 14 -0.98 10.42 -4.01
C LEU A 14 -2.24 10.88 -4.77
N ALA A 15 -2.93 9.98 -5.46
CA ALA A 15 -4.23 10.29 -6.08
C ALA A 15 -5.28 10.71 -5.03
N HIS A 16 -5.19 10.17 -3.82
CA HIS A 16 -5.98 10.57 -2.65
C HIS A 16 -5.49 11.85 -1.95
N LYS A 17 -4.58 12.61 -2.58
CA LYS A 17 -4.07 13.91 -2.07
C LYS A 17 -3.32 13.83 -0.75
N LEU A 18 -2.82 12.66 -0.36
CA LEU A 18 -1.91 12.55 0.77
C LEU A 18 -0.59 13.26 0.47
N ASP A 19 0.04 13.79 1.52
CA ASP A 19 1.43 14.23 1.43
C ASP A 19 2.36 13.02 1.19
N LEU A 20 3.56 13.31 0.67
CA LEU A 20 4.52 12.28 0.31
C LEU A 20 4.89 11.37 1.50
N ARG A 21 4.95 11.91 2.72
CA ARG A 21 5.31 11.12 3.91
C ARG A 21 4.20 10.11 4.25
N ARG A 22 2.94 10.52 4.26
CA ARG A 22 1.79 9.61 4.47
C ARG A 22 1.67 8.61 3.33
N ALA A 23 1.83 9.05 2.09
CA ALA A 23 1.75 8.20 0.91
C ALA A 23 2.85 7.13 0.88
N THR A 24 4.11 7.50 1.17
CA THR A 24 5.21 6.54 1.27
C THR A 24 5.01 5.56 2.42
N ARG A 25 4.51 6.00 3.59
CA ARG A 25 4.20 5.08 4.70
C ARG A 25 3.17 4.04 4.29
N PHE A 26 2.09 4.45 3.62
CA PHE A 26 1.10 3.51 3.11
C PHE A 26 1.69 2.52 2.09
N ALA A 27 2.46 3.03 1.12
CA ALA A 27 3.07 2.22 0.09
C ALA A 27 4.03 1.16 0.64
N VAL A 28 4.83 1.51 1.66
CA VAL A 28 5.71 0.53 2.35
C VAL A 28 4.88 -0.57 3.01
N GLN A 29 3.77 -0.23 3.68
CA GLN A 29 2.93 -1.23 4.34
C GLN A 29 2.32 -2.22 3.34
N CYS A 30 1.82 -1.74 2.20
CA CYS A 30 1.33 -2.60 1.13
C CYS A 30 2.43 -3.51 0.55
N ALA A 31 3.62 -2.96 0.31
CA ALA A 31 4.76 -3.74 -0.18
C ALA A 31 5.20 -4.81 0.83
N SER A 32 5.24 -4.48 2.11
CA SER A 32 5.54 -5.40 3.21
C SER A 32 4.48 -6.50 3.36
N TYR A 33 3.21 -6.21 3.10
CA TYR A 33 2.18 -7.24 3.02
C TYR A 33 2.45 -8.18 1.84
N SER A 34 2.83 -7.62 0.68
CA SER A 34 2.99 -8.43 -0.53
C SER A 34 4.08 -9.48 -0.47
N VAL A 35 5.15 -9.23 0.28
CA VAL A 35 6.26 -10.20 0.44
C VAL A 35 5.94 -11.35 1.38
N GLN A 36 4.82 -11.27 2.12
CA GLN A 36 4.34 -12.37 2.98
C GLN A 36 3.54 -13.41 2.18
N HIS A 37 3.23 -13.12 0.91
CA HIS A 37 2.37 -13.92 0.05
C HIS A 37 3.12 -14.38 -1.20
N VAL A 38 2.74 -15.54 -1.73
CA VAL A 38 3.38 -16.10 -2.94
C VAL A 38 2.84 -15.43 -4.19
N GLY A 39 3.75 -15.02 -5.06
CA GLY A 39 3.45 -14.47 -6.39
C GLY A 39 3.41 -12.94 -6.44
N ALA A 40 3.84 -12.38 -7.57
CA ALA A 40 4.03 -10.93 -7.70
C ALA A 40 2.72 -10.14 -7.69
N GLN A 41 1.71 -10.62 -8.43
CA GLN A 41 0.39 -9.99 -8.51
C GLN A 41 -0.56 -10.56 -7.46
N THR A 42 -0.57 -11.89 -7.29
CA THR A 42 -1.42 -12.58 -6.30
C THR A 42 -1.08 -12.24 -4.85
N GLY A 43 0.13 -11.75 -4.59
CA GLY A 43 0.51 -11.24 -3.27
C GLY A 43 0.12 -9.79 -3.01
N MET A 44 -0.39 -9.03 -3.99
CA MET A 44 -0.80 -7.65 -3.74
C MET A 44 -2.04 -7.61 -2.82
N PRO A 45 -2.06 -6.74 -1.79
CA PRO A 45 -3.21 -6.63 -0.90
C PRO A 45 -4.44 -6.04 -1.59
N TYR A 46 -5.61 -6.54 -1.23
CA TYR A 46 -6.85 -5.78 -1.29
C TYR A 46 -6.93 -4.78 -0.14
N PHE A 47 -7.73 -3.72 -0.30
CA PHE A 47 -7.77 -2.63 0.68
C PHE A 47 -8.27 -3.09 2.06
N ASP A 48 -9.20 -4.03 2.11
CA ASP A 48 -9.82 -4.59 3.32
C ASP A 48 -8.92 -5.59 4.06
N GLU A 49 -7.93 -6.18 3.39
CA GLU A 49 -6.90 -7.03 4.01
C GLU A 49 -5.88 -6.23 4.82
N LEU A 50 -5.79 -4.91 4.58
CA LEU A 50 -4.88 -4.05 5.31
C LEU A 50 -5.39 -3.79 6.74
N GLY A 51 -4.45 -3.76 7.69
CA GLY A 51 -4.74 -3.38 9.08
C GLY A 51 -5.48 -2.04 9.18
N SER A 52 -6.30 -1.88 10.23
CA SER A 52 -7.04 -0.63 10.50
C SER A 52 -6.16 0.61 10.45
N ASP A 53 -4.97 0.49 11.01
CA ASP A 53 -3.94 1.51 11.18
C ASP A 53 -3.28 1.87 9.84
N VAL A 54 -3.18 0.92 8.91
CA VAL A 54 -2.73 1.18 7.55
C VAL A 54 -3.83 1.87 6.74
N ARG A 55 -5.08 1.40 6.82
CA ARG A 55 -6.23 2.03 6.15
C ARG A 55 -6.46 3.47 6.62
N ALA A 56 -6.27 3.74 7.92
CA ALA A 56 -6.36 5.07 8.50
C ALA A 56 -5.35 6.07 7.91
N LEU A 57 -4.26 5.61 7.30
CA LEU A 57 -3.31 6.51 6.64
C LEU A 57 -3.95 7.26 5.47
N ILE A 58 -4.97 6.66 4.83
CA ILE A 58 -5.66 7.19 3.63
C ILE A 58 -6.93 7.97 3.98
N SER A 59 -7.34 7.94 5.24
CA SER A 59 -8.41 8.82 5.71
C SER A 59 -7.98 10.30 5.63
N PRO A 60 -8.90 11.23 5.30
CA PRO A 60 -8.63 12.67 5.27
C PRO A 60 -7.92 13.15 6.54
#